data_AF-A0AAV1EY90-F1
#
_entry.id   AF-A0AAV1EY90-F1
#
_cell.length_a   1.000
_cell.length_b   1.000
_cell.length_c   1.000
_cell.angle_alpha   90.00
_cell.angle_beta   90.00
_cell.angle_gamma   90.00
#
_symmetry.space_group_name_H-M   'P 1'
#
loop_
_entity.id
_entity.type
_entity.pdbx_description
1 polymer ?
#
loop_
_entity_poly.entity_id
_entity_poly.type
_entity_poly.pdbx_seq_one_letter_code
_entity_poly.pdbx_strand_id
1 'polypeptide(L)'
;MQPLTLFPPTTLIVGDSIARGIRFFNAITRSFPGATVADITTKLPGFLQSLPPSIHRIIVHVGTNDTAHKQSELTKRDFKSLLHIPQCTGKSFFFKRICYQR
;
A
#
# COMPACT_ATOMS: atom_id res chain seq x y z
N MET A 1 -17.33 -8.37 8.73
CA MET A 1 -17.96 -7.05 8.90
C MET A 1 -16.88 -6.04 9.27
N GLN A 2 -16.75 -4.93 8.52
CA GLN A 2 -15.89 -3.81 8.93
C GLN A 2 -16.55 -3.09 10.10
N PRO A 3 -15.78 -2.58 11.09
CA PRO A 3 -16.35 -1.82 12.20
C PRO A 3 -17.13 -0.61 11.67
N LEU A 4 -18.28 -0.31 12.28
CA LEU A 4 -19.03 0.91 11.98
C LEU A 4 -18.16 2.10 12.42
N THR A 5 -17.72 2.92 11.47
CA THR A 5 -16.81 4.04 11.75
C THR A 5 -17.64 5.28 12.11
N LEU A 6 -17.43 5.84 13.30
CA LEU A 6 -18.08 7.09 13.74
C LEU A 6 -17.69 8.30 12.87
N PHE A 7 -16.60 8.21 12.12
CA PHE A 7 -16.09 9.24 11.22
C PHE A 7 -15.75 8.64 9.85
N PRO A 8 -15.74 9.45 8.78
CA PRO A 8 -15.24 9.02 7.48
C PRO A 8 -13.79 8.55 7.59
N PRO A 9 -13.39 7.46 6.92
CA PRO A 9 -12.02 7.02 6.93
C PRO A 9 -11.12 8.07 6.29
N THR A 10 -9.95 8.30 6.91
CA THR A 10 -8.95 9.28 6.46
C THR A 10 -7.67 8.64 5.96
N THR A 11 -7.52 7.33 6.19
CA THR A 11 -6.33 6.56 5.85
C THR A 11 -6.69 5.36 4.99
N LEU A 12 -5.91 5.11 3.95
CA LEU A 12 -5.92 3.85 3.21
C LEU A 12 -4.68 3.04 3.60
N ILE A 13 -4.86 1.77 3.92
CA ILE A 13 -3.77 0.81 4.15
C ILE A 13 -3.83 -0.21 3.02
N VAL A 14 -2.79 -0.24 2.19
CA VAL A 14 -2.61 -1.18 1.09
C VAL A 14 -1.47 -2.11 1.43
N GLY A 15 -1.65 -3.41 1.22
CA GLY A 15 -0.53 -4.32 1.33
C GLY A 15 -0.84 -5.74 0.93
N ASP A 16 0.10 -6.63 1.20
CA ASP A 16 -0.06 -8.07 0.99
C ASP A 16 -0.96 -8.72 2.08
N SER A 17 -0.83 -10.02 2.28
CA SER A 17 -1.57 -10.76 3.32
C SER A 17 -1.34 -10.21 4.74
N ILE A 18 -0.23 -9.53 5.01
CA ILE A 18 0.06 -8.90 6.31
C ILE A 18 -0.94 -7.78 6.61
N ALA A 19 -1.37 -7.03 5.59
CA ALA A 19 -2.32 -5.94 5.78
C ALA A 19 -3.71 -6.45 6.21
N ARG A 20 -4.08 -7.71 5.90
CA ARG A 20 -5.42 -8.27 6.16
C ARG A 20 -5.83 -8.22 7.64
N GLY A 21 -4.86 -8.31 8.56
CA GLY A 21 -5.12 -8.25 10.00
C GLY A 21 -5.35 -6.84 10.54
N ILE A 22 -5.03 -5.80 9.77
CA ILE A 22 -5.05 -4.43 10.25
C ILE A 22 -6.48 -3.89 10.24
N ARG A 23 -7.03 -3.71 11.44
CA ARG A 23 -8.31 -3.05 11.68
C ARG A 23 -8.05 -1.76 12.44
N PHE A 24 -8.42 -0.63 11.84
CA PHE A 24 -8.31 0.67 12.48
C PHE A 24 -9.56 1.48 12.16
N PHE A 25 -10.12 2.15 13.16
CA PHE A 25 -11.46 2.76 13.09
C PHE A 25 -11.59 3.89 12.05
N ASN A 26 -10.48 4.49 11.62
CA ASN A 26 -10.45 5.54 10.59
C ASN A 26 -9.64 5.14 9.35
N ALA A 27 -9.49 3.83 9.11
CA ALA A 27 -8.75 3.32 7.96
C ALA A 27 -9.55 2.32 7.11
N ILE A 28 -9.41 2.45 5.79
CA ILE A 28 -9.79 1.41 4.84
C ILE A 28 -8.58 0.52 4.59
N THR A 29 -8.71 -0.78 4.80
CA THR A 29 -7.64 -1.75 4.53
C THR A 29 -7.95 -2.51 3.24
N ARG A 30 -6.99 -2.55 2.31
CA ARG A 30 -7.02 -3.35 1.06
C ARG A 30 -5.83 -4.31 1.07
N SER A 31 -6.12 -5.60 1.22
CA SER A 31 -5.11 -6.66 1.20
C SER A 31 -5.13 -7.40 -0.13
N PHE A 32 -3.95 -7.63 -0.69
CA PHE A 32 -3.71 -8.38 -1.92
C PHE A 32 -2.75 -9.55 -1.60
N PRO A 33 -3.27 -10.70 -1.18
CA PRO A 33 -2.44 -11.85 -0.84
C PRO A 33 -1.49 -12.21 -1.99
N GLY A 34 -0.20 -12.40 -1.68
CA GLY A 34 0.83 -12.73 -2.67
C GLY A 34 1.29 -11.57 -3.56
N ALA A 35 0.76 -10.36 -3.40
CA ALA A 35 1.16 -9.22 -4.24
C ALA A 35 2.63 -8.84 -4.03
N THR A 36 3.30 -8.59 -5.15
CA THR A 36 4.64 -8.01 -5.24
C THR A 36 4.60 -6.48 -5.33
N VAL A 37 5.75 -5.82 -5.27
CA VAL A 37 5.84 -4.36 -5.46
C VAL A 37 5.31 -3.97 -6.85
N ALA A 38 5.60 -4.77 -7.87
CA ALA A 38 5.11 -4.53 -9.24
C ALA A 38 3.58 -4.61 -9.32
N ASP A 39 2.96 -5.61 -8.68
CA ASP A 39 1.50 -5.76 -8.64
C ASP A 39 0.83 -4.56 -7.98
N ILE A 40 1.40 -4.05 -6.89
CA ILE A 40 0.86 -2.87 -6.22
C ILE A 40 1.07 -1.62 -7.07
N THR A 41 2.22 -1.47 -7.72
CA THR A 41 2.51 -0.33 -8.60
C THR A 41 1.50 -0.21 -9.74
N THR A 42 1.06 -1.33 -10.32
CA THR A 42 0.07 -1.35 -11.41
C THR A 42 -1.35 -1.09 -10.92
N LYS A 43 -1.74 -1.59 -9.74
CA LYS A 43 -3.11 -1.47 -9.21
C LYS A 43 -3.37 -0.17 -8.45
N LEU A 44 -2.34 0.40 -7.83
CA LEU A 44 -2.44 1.57 -6.95
C LEU A 44 -3.09 2.77 -7.65
N PRO A 45 -2.73 3.18 -8.88
CA PRO A 45 -3.37 4.29 -9.57
C PRO A 45 -4.88 4.15 -9.71
N GLY A 46 -5.36 2.95 -10.03
CA GLY A 46 -6.80 2.67 -10.12
C GLY A 46 -7.52 2.85 -8.77
N PHE A 47 -6.88 2.45 -7.66
CA PHE A 47 -7.45 2.69 -6.34
C PHE A 47 -7.53 4.18 -6.03
N LEU A 48 -6.47 4.94 -6.31
CA LEU A 48 -6.40 6.38 -6.00
C LEU A 48 -7.54 7.17 -6.62
N GLN A 49 -7.99 6.78 -7.83
CA GLN A 49 -9.13 7.41 -8.51
C GLN A 49 -10.47 7.12 -7.82
N SER A 50 -10.61 5.94 -7.23
CA SER A 50 -11.84 5.50 -6.55
C SER A 50 -11.91 5.89 -5.07
N LEU A 51 -10.89 6.56 -4.53
CA LEU A 51 -10.84 6.86 -3.10
C LEU A 51 -11.82 7.96 -2.72
N PRO A 52 -12.50 7.81 -1.56
CA PRO A 52 -13.24 8.91 -0.97
C PRO A 52 -12.34 10.15 -0.77
N PRO A 53 -12.87 11.36 -0.94
CA PRO A 53 -12.10 12.59 -0.78
C PRO A 53 -11.56 12.78 0.64
N SER A 54 -12.16 12.13 1.64
CA SER A 54 -11.69 12.13 3.04
C SER A 54 -10.35 11.42 3.24
N ILE A 55 -9.91 10.59 2.28
CA ILE A 55 -8.64 9.86 2.37
C ILE A 55 -7.50 10.79 1.99
N HIS A 56 -6.67 11.12 2.98
CA HIS A 56 -5.51 12.00 2.82
C HIS A 56 -4.19 11.26 3.06
N ARG A 57 -4.23 10.10 3.72
CA ARG A 57 -3.05 9.30 4.07
C ARG A 57 -3.14 7.93 3.42
N ILE A 58 -2.05 7.48 2.82
CA ILE A 58 -1.95 6.17 2.17
C ILE A 58 -0.71 5.46 2.71
N ILE A 59 -0.92 4.32 3.36
CA ILE A 59 0.14 3.47 3.89
C ILE A 59 0.25 2.26 2.96
N VAL A 60 1.41 2.06 2.36
CA VAL A 60 1.68 0.94 1.46
C VAL A 60 2.71 0.03 2.12
N HIS A 61 2.28 -1.21 2.38
CA HIS A 61 3.09 -2.27 2.96
C HIS A 61 3.21 -3.44 1.98
N VAL A 62 4.32 -3.47 1.24
CA VAL A 62 4.60 -4.46 0.20
C VAL A 62 6.11 -4.73 0.17
N GLY A 63 6.52 -5.87 -0.39
CA GLY A 63 7.92 -6.26 -0.50
C GLY A 63 8.24 -7.60 0.16
N THR A 64 7.34 -8.14 0.99
CA THR A 64 7.56 -9.45 1.66
C THR A 64 7.69 -10.57 0.63
N ASN A 65 6.78 -10.61 -0.34
CA ASN A 65 6.80 -11.62 -1.40
C ASN A 65 8.00 -11.43 -2.35
N ASP A 66 8.41 -10.18 -2.60
CA ASP A 66 9.58 -9.85 -3.42
C ASP A 66 10.90 -10.32 -2.79
N THR A 67 11.02 -10.23 -1.45
CA THR A 67 12.22 -10.71 -0.73
C THR A 67 12.39 -12.23 -0.83
N ALA A 68 11.30 -12.99 -0.92
CA ALA A 68 11.35 -14.45 -1.12
C ALA A 68 11.95 -14.83 -2.48
N HIS A 69 11.82 -13.96 -3.49
CA HIS A 69 12.35 -14.17 -4.84
C HIS A 69 13.81 -13.74 -5.04
N LYS A 70 14.49 -13.20 -4.01
CA LYS A 70 15.89 -12.71 -4.06
C LYS A 70 16.17 -11.67 -5.16
N GLN A 71 15.16 -10.97 -5.67
CA GLN A 71 15.30 -10.01 -6.77
C GLN A 71 15.56 -8.56 -6.29
N SER A 72 16.52 -8.37 -5.40
CA SER A 72 16.76 -7.11 -4.68
C SER A 72 16.94 -5.87 -5.58
N GLU A 73 17.55 -5.99 -6.76
CA GLU A 73 17.71 -4.88 -7.71
C GLU A 73 16.44 -4.55 -8.51
N LEU A 74 15.66 -5.56 -8.90
CA LEU A 74 14.36 -5.34 -9.56
C LEU A 74 13.37 -4.70 -8.57
N THR A 75 13.32 -5.22 -7.34
CA THR A 75 12.50 -4.65 -6.27
C THR A 75 12.87 -3.20 -5.97
N LYS A 76 14.15 -2.81 -6.08
CA LYS A 76 14.57 -1.40 -5.94
C LYS A 76 14.02 -0.52 -7.07
N ARG A 77 14.04 -1.00 -8.31
CA ARG A 77 13.50 -0.26 -9.46
C ARG A 77 11.98 -0.10 -9.33
N ASP A 78 11.29 -1.16 -8.96
CA ASP A 78 9.84 -1.14 -8.79
C ASP A 78 9.44 -0.23 -7.63
N PHE A 79 10.20 -0.21 -6.53
CA PHE A 79 9.99 0.74 -5.45
C PHE A 79 10.20 2.19 -5.89
N LYS A 80 11.17 2.47 -6.76
CA LYS A 80 11.36 3.84 -7.31
C LYS A 80 10.15 4.25 -8.15
N SER A 81 9.61 3.36 -8.97
CA SER A 81 8.38 3.61 -9.73
C SER A 81 7.19 3.87 -8.81
N LEU A 82 7.04 3.06 -7.77
CA LEU A 82 5.99 3.20 -6.75
C LEU A 82 6.08 4.55 -6.00
N LEU A 83 7.29 5.02 -5.71
CA LEU A 83 7.55 6.32 -5.07
C LEU A 83 7.26 7.54 -5.96
N HIS A 84 7.08 7.34 -7.27
CA HIS A 84 6.75 8.42 -8.19
C HIS A 84 5.23 8.67 -8.29
N ILE A 85 4.41 7.64 -8.03
CA ILE A 85 2.93 7.72 -8.03
C ILE A 85 2.36 8.88 -7.17
N PRO A 86 2.89 9.18 -5.96
CA PRO A 86 2.33 10.21 -5.08
C PRO A 86 2.37 11.64 -5.63
N GLN A 87 3.28 11.95 -6.56
CA GLN A 87 3.71 13.32 -6.87
C GLN A 87 2.59 14.25 -7.38
N CYS A 88 1.44 13.71 -7.80
CA CYS A 88 0.32 14.49 -8.35
C CYS A 88 -0.98 14.38 -7.55
N THR A 89 -0.99 13.71 -6.39
CA THR A 89 -2.26 13.34 -5.72
C THR A 89 -2.67 14.20 -4.53
N GLY A 90 -1.77 15.05 -4.02
CA GLY A 90 -1.98 15.83 -2.80
C GLY A 90 -2.14 14.99 -1.52
N LYS A 91 -1.94 13.67 -1.59
CA LYS A 91 -2.09 12.72 -0.48
C LYS A 91 -0.71 12.34 0.06
N SER A 92 -0.60 12.11 1.36
CA SER A 92 0.64 11.65 1.99
C SER A 92 0.80 10.14 1.83
N PHE A 93 1.93 9.69 1.28
CA PHE A 93 2.24 8.27 1.14
C PHE A 93 3.33 7.83 2.12
N PHE A 94 3.10 6.70 2.78
CA PHE A 94 4.06 6.06 3.66
C PHE A 94 4.36 4.66 3.13
N PHE A 95 5.61 4.45 2.71
CA PHE A 95 6.07 3.17 2.19
C PHE A 95 6.91 2.46 3.23
N LYS A 96 6.44 1.31 3.74
CA LYS A 96 7.25 0.47 4.63
C LYS A 96 8.00 -0.54 3.77
N ARG A 97 9.27 -0.26 3.50
CA ARG A 97 10.18 -1.17 2.79
C ARG A 97 10.58 -2.32 3.70
N ILE A 98 10.29 -3.56 3.32
CA ILE A 98 10.88 -4.74 3.93
C ILE A 98 12.19 -5.02 3.19
N CYS A 99 13.31 -4.61 3.80
CA CYS A 99 14.63 -4.99 3.34
C CYS A 99 15.16 -6.02 4.32
N TYR A 100 15.03 -7.32 4.01
CA TYR A 100 15.79 -8.33 4.73
C TYR A 100 17.21 -8.33 4.13
N GLN A 101 18.13 -7.60 4.76
CA GLN A 101 19.55 -7.89 4.53
C GLN A 101 19.84 -9.25 5.15
N ARG A 102 20.17 -10.22 4.30
CA ARG A 102 21.11 -11.29 4.65
C ARG A 102 22.27 -11.21 3.70
#